data_AF-M4E793-F1
#
_entry.id   AF-M4E793-F1
#
_cell.length_a   1.000
_cell.length_b   1.000
_cell.length_c   1.000
_cell.angle_alpha   90.00
_cell.angle_beta   90.00
_cell.angle_gamma   90.00
#
_symmetry.space_group_name_H-M   'P 1'
#
loop_
_entity.id
_entity.type
_entity.pdbx_description
1 polymer ?
#
loop_
_entity_poly.entity_id
_entity_poly.type
_entity_poly.pdbx_seq_one_letter_code
_entity_poly.pdbx_strand_id
1 'polypeptide(L)'
;MELLPHDVVEYIFERLDVKTLLKFTAVSKQWKSSIIQCRSFQTRQMLHRKQSGKTDVVLVSLYDGAGSNPNIEALRTLVVGSTVSVKIPTTWENKFYQVCNSSCDGLICLYYRYNPSIVVNPTTRWHRTRAVLTD
;
A
#
# COMPACT_ATOMS: atom_id res chain seq x y z
N MET A 1 5.72 -32.44 19.11
CA MET A 1 5.93 -31.13 18.48
C MET A 1 4.81 -30.23 18.99
N GLU A 2 5.09 -29.40 19.98
CA GLU A 2 4.10 -28.45 20.51
C GLU A 2 3.88 -27.34 19.48
N LEU A 3 2.62 -27.17 19.06
CA LEU A 3 2.23 -26.09 18.16
C LEU A 3 1.96 -24.85 18.99
N LEU A 4 2.54 -23.72 18.59
CA LEU A 4 2.20 -22.43 19.19
C LEU A 4 0.71 -22.13 18.96
N PRO A 5 0.00 -21.62 19.97
CA PRO A 5 -1.35 -21.09 19.81
C PRO A 5 -1.42 -20.05 18.69
N HIS A 6 -2.52 -20.05 17.92
CA HIS A 6 -2.65 -19.22 16.71
C HIS A 6 -2.61 -17.71 17.01
N ASP A 7 -3.18 -17.30 18.13
CA ASP A 7 -3.15 -15.92 18.65
C ASP A 7 -1.72 -15.46 18.95
N VAL A 8 -0.87 -16.33 19.51
CA VAL A 8 0.55 -16.04 19.72
C VAL A 8 1.29 -15.87 18.40
N VAL A 9 0.98 -16.69 17.39
CA VAL A 9 1.55 -16.54 16.04
C VAL A 9 1.13 -15.22 15.40
N GLU A 10 -0.14 -14.84 15.50
CA GLU A 10 -0.59 -13.52 15.01
C GLU A 10 0.12 -12.37 15.72
N TYR A 11 0.33 -12.46 17.03
CA TYR A 11 1.05 -11.45 17.80
C TYR A 11 2.52 -11.31 17.38
N ILE A 12 3.17 -12.41 16.97
CA ILE A 12 4.50 -12.37 16.35
C ILE A 12 4.42 -11.68 14.99
N PHE A 13 3.45 -12.06 14.16
CA PHE A 13 3.25 -11.52 12.83
C PHE A 13 2.99 -10.01 12.84
N GLU A 14 2.30 -9.47 13.86
CA GLU A 14 2.10 -8.02 14.05
C GLU A 14 3.39 -7.21 14.20
N ARG A 15 4.51 -7.86 14.51
CA ARG A 15 5.81 -7.18 14.66
C ARG A 15 6.67 -7.27 13.41
N LEU A 16 6.33 -8.18 12.50
CA LEU A 16 7.07 -8.40 11.26
C LEU A 16 6.76 -7.34 10.22
N ASP A 17 7.72 -7.06 9.34
CA ASP A 17 7.50 -6.18 8.19
C ASP A 17 6.59 -6.82 7.15
N VAL A 18 5.94 -5.99 6.35
CA VAL A 18 4.96 -6.48 5.38
C VAL A 18 5.59 -7.38 4.33
N LYS A 19 6.85 -7.18 3.94
CA LYS A 19 7.54 -8.07 2.98
C LYS A 19 7.73 -9.46 3.58
N THR A 20 8.14 -9.52 4.84
CA THR A 20 8.30 -10.75 5.60
C THR A 20 6.95 -11.45 5.76
N LEU A 21 5.88 -10.73 6.10
CA LEU A 21 4.53 -11.29 6.15
C LEU A 21 4.06 -11.87 4.82
N LEU A 22 4.31 -11.17 3.71
CA LEU A 22 3.96 -11.68 2.37
C LEU A 22 4.65 -13.00 2.06
N LYS A 23 5.90 -13.23 2.52
CA LYS A 23 6.56 -14.54 2.39
C LYS A 23 5.83 -15.63 3.19
N PHE A 24 5.37 -15.33 4.40
CA PHE A 24 4.60 -16.28 5.23
C PHE A 24 3.26 -16.69 4.60
N THR A 25 2.69 -15.87 3.72
CA THR A 25 1.46 -16.25 2.98
C THR A 25 1.66 -17.43 2.02
N ALA A 26 2.89 -17.73 1.62
CA ALA A 26 3.21 -18.89 0.78
C ALA A 26 3.37 -20.19 1.58
N VAL A 27 3.52 -20.09 2.91
CA VAL A 27 3.85 -21.24 3.78
C VAL A 27 2.60 -21.96 4.30
N SER A 28 1.50 -21.23 4.54
CA SER A 28 0.29 -21.80 5.10
C SER A 28 -0.97 -21.08 4.62
N LYS A 29 -2.02 -21.86 4.30
CA LYS A 29 -3.35 -21.32 3.97
C LYS A 29 -3.96 -20.58 5.16
N GLN A 30 -3.77 -21.08 6.38
CA GLN A 30 -4.24 -20.43 7.59
C GLN A 30 -3.54 -19.08 7.78
N TRP A 31 -2.21 -19.04 7.67
CA TRP A 31 -1.45 -17.80 7.81
C TRP A 31 -1.78 -16.80 6.70
N LYS A 32 -1.94 -17.27 5.47
CA LYS A 32 -2.42 -16.43 4.37
C LYS A 32 -3.79 -15.81 4.68
N SER A 33 -4.73 -16.58 5.23
CA SER A 33 -6.04 -16.07 5.61
C SER A 33 -5.92 -15.03 6.73
N SER A 34 -5.17 -15.29 7.80
CA SER A 34 -4.96 -14.34 8.89
C SER A 34 -4.27 -13.06 8.41
N ILE A 35 -3.27 -13.16 7.52
CA ILE A 35 -2.53 -11.99 7.02
C ILE A 35 -3.34 -11.16 6.00
N ILE A 36 -4.02 -11.81 5.05
CA ILE A 36 -4.64 -11.14 3.89
C ILE A 36 -6.14 -10.87 4.07
N GLN A 37 -6.86 -11.70 4.84
CA GLN A 37 -8.31 -11.63 4.93
C GLN A 37 -8.80 -11.13 6.30
N CYS A 38 -8.03 -11.34 7.38
CA CYS A 38 -8.44 -10.92 8.71
C CYS A 38 -8.25 -9.41 8.92
N ARG A 39 -9.38 -8.68 8.98
CA ARG A 39 -9.37 -7.21 9.17
C ARG A 39 -8.83 -6.80 10.54
N SER A 40 -9.12 -7.56 11.60
CA SER A 40 -8.62 -7.24 12.94
C SER A 40 -7.09 -7.36 13.03
N PHE A 41 -6.50 -8.36 12.37
CA PHE A 41 -5.04 -8.49 12.25
C PHE A 41 -4.44 -7.30 11.49
N GLN A 42 -5.01 -6.94 10.33
CA GLN A 42 -4.55 -5.80 9.52
C GLN A 42 -4.58 -4.49 10.30
N THR A 43 -5.64 -4.24 11.06
CA THR A 43 -5.78 -3.04 11.90
C THR A 43 -4.73 -3.02 13.02
N ARG A 44 -4.55 -4.13 13.75
CA ARG A 44 -3.55 -4.22 14.84
C ARG A 44 -2.13 -4.02 14.32
N GLN A 45 -1.78 -4.70 13.22
CA GLN A 45 -0.49 -4.52 12.56
C GLN A 45 -0.28 -3.06 12.12
N MET A 46 -1.27 -2.42 11.49
CA MET A 46 -1.16 -1.02 11.11
C MET A 46 -0.96 -0.09 12.31
N LEU A 47 -1.69 -0.31 13.42
CA LEU A 47 -1.54 0.49 14.63
C LEU A 47 -0.14 0.34 15.23
N HIS A 48 0.36 -0.90 15.34
CA HIS A 48 1.70 -1.18 15.84
C HIS A 48 2.78 -0.49 14.98
N ARG A 49 2.62 -0.51 13.65
CA ARG A 49 3.50 0.18 12.70
C ARG A 49 3.51 1.70 12.87
N LYS A 50 2.32 2.30 13.00
CA LYS A 50 2.17 3.74 13.25
C LYS A 50 2.85 4.15 14.56
N GLN A 51 2.67 3.37 15.63
CA GLN A 51 3.29 3.63 16.93
C GLN A 51 4.82 3.47 16.90
N SER A 52 5.32 2.50 16.14
CA SER A 52 6.76 2.28 15.99
C SER A 52 7.46 3.38 15.17
N GLY A 53 6.73 4.28 14.51
CA GLY A 53 7.30 5.28 13.59
C GLY A 53 8.02 4.68 12.37
N LYS A 54 7.90 3.37 12.15
CA LYS A 54 8.51 2.66 11.03
C LYS A 54 7.59 2.78 9.82
N THR A 55 7.75 3.86 9.08
CA THR A 55 7.18 4.01 7.74
C THR A 55 7.93 3.08 6.79
N ASP A 56 7.26 2.11 6.19
CA ASP A 56 7.90 1.20 5.22
C ASP A 56 7.91 1.80 3.80
N VAL A 57 6.93 2.64 3.48
CA VAL A 57 6.69 3.19 2.14
C VAL A 57 6.20 4.63 2.20
N VAL A 58 6.82 5.51 1.41
CA VAL A 58 6.38 6.88 1.15
C VAL A 58 5.92 6.98 -0.29
N LEU A 59 4.77 7.61 -0.48
CA LEU A 59 4.29 7.98 -1.80
C LEU A 59 4.80 9.37 -2.14
N VAL A 60 5.53 9.51 -3.24
CA VAL A 60 6.06 10.81 -3.67
C VAL A 60 5.39 11.21 -4.98
N SER A 61 4.74 12.38 -4.94
CA SER A 61 4.40 13.13 -6.14
C SER A 61 5.64 13.91 -6.55
N LEU A 62 6.10 13.74 -7.77
CA LEU A 62 7.25 14.47 -8.29
C LEU A 62 6.84 15.80 -8.97
N TYR A 63 5.54 16.15 -8.91
CA TYR A 63 5.04 17.42 -9.43
C TYR A 63 5.26 18.58 -8.45
N ASP A 64 6.03 19.59 -8.83
CA ASP A 64 5.96 20.94 -8.27
C ASP A 64 4.99 21.80 -9.11
N GLY A 65 4.24 22.68 -8.46
CA GLY A 65 3.13 23.42 -9.08
C GLY A 65 3.51 24.50 -10.10
N ALA A 66 4.75 24.59 -10.59
CA ALA A 66 5.18 25.67 -11.47
C ALA A 66 5.36 25.20 -12.94
N GLY A 67 4.35 25.42 -13.77
CA GLY A 67 4.48 25.48 -15.24
C GLY A 67 4.51 24.13 -15.99
N SER A 68 4.00 24.15 -17.22
CA SER A 68 3.46 22.99 -17.92
C SER A 68 4.45 22.17 -18.78
N ASN A 69 4.43 20.84 -18.60
CA ASN A 69 4.64 19.70 -19.53
C ASN A 69 5.93 19.63 -20.39
N PRO A 70 6.76 18.56 -20.25
CA PRO A 70 6.71 17.48 -21.26
C PRO A 70 6.96 16.02 -20.80
N ASN A 71 7.08 15.70 -19.51
CA ASN A 71 7.56 14.38 -19.06
C ASN A 71 6.81 13.83 -17.82
N ILE A 72 5.48 13.95 -17.83
CA ILE A 72 4.52 13.65 -16.74
C ILE A 72 5.04 12.56 -15.78
N GLU A 73 5.55 12.98 -14.62
CA GLU A 73 6.22 12.07 -13.71
C GLU A 73 5.25 11.14 -12.99
N ALA A 74 5.59 9.85 -12.99
CA ALA A 74 4.80 8.82 -12.35
C ALA A 74 4.86 8.93 -10.82
N LEU A 75 3.75 8.59 -10.18
CA LEU A 75 3.69 8.33 -8.74
C LEU A 75 4.69 7.23 -8.38
N ARG A 76 5.60 7.51 -7.45
CA ARG A 76 6.61 6.54 -7.02
C ARG A 76 6.40 6.14 -5.57
N THR A 77 6.67 4.87 -5.33
CA THR A 77 6.80 4.29 -4.00
C THR A 77 8.27 4.32 -3.62
N LEU A 78 8.62 5.11 -2.60
CA LEU A 78 9.93 5.07 -1.96
C LEU A 78 9.85 4.17 -0.74
N VAL A 79 10.64 3.10 -0.72
CA VAL A 79 10.78 2.26 0.46
C VAL A 79 11.77 2.96 1.40
N VAL A 80 11.35 3.23 2.63
CA VAL A 80 12.23 3.92 3.60
C VAL A 80 13.44 3.01 3.91
N GLY A 81 14.64 3.58 3.84
CA GLY A 81 15.90 2.82 3.94
C GLY A 81 16.38 2.20 2.62
N SER A 82 15.69 2.45 1.50
CA SER A 82 16.12 2.09 0.14
C SER A 82 16.46 3.36 -0.64
N THR A 83 17.57 3.37 -1.37
CA THR A 83 17.90 4.42 -2.35
C THR A 83 17.12 4.26 -3.65
N VAL A 84 16.48 3.10 -3.85
CA VAL A 84 15.72 2.79 -5.05
C VAL A 84 14.26 3.15 -4.85
N SER A 85 13.76 4.06 -5.70
CA SER A 85 12.32 4.30 -5.87
C SER A 85 11.74 3.26 -6.83
N VAL A 86 10.57 2.72 -6.50
CA VAL A 86 9.86 1.76 -7.36
C VAL A 86 8.73 2.49 -8.06
N LYS A 87 8.74 2.46 -9.40
CA LYS A 87 7.61 2.91 -10.20
C LYS A 87 6.43 1.98 -9.91
N ILE A 88 5.27 2.55 -9.63
CA ILE A 88 4.05 1.76 -9.51
C ILE A 88 3.68 1.32 -10.95
N PRO A 89 3.75 0.01 -11.27
CA PRO A 89 3.61 -0.46 -12.65
C PRO A 89 2.13 -0.56 -13.00
N THR A 90 1.58 0.50 -13.60
CA THR A 90 0.13 0.66 -13.75
C THR A 90 -0.23 1.39 -15.03
N THR A 91 -1.41 1.12 -15.57
CA THR A 91 -1.93 1.62 -16.87
C THR A 91 -2.18 3.14 -16.94
N TRP A 92 -1.79 3.88 -15.90
CA TRP A 92 -2.00 5.33 -15.78
C TRP A 92 -0.72 6.16 -15.90
N GLU A 93 0.33 5.60 -16.51
CA GLU A 93 1.48 6.39 -16.94
C GLU A 93 1.00 7.57 -17.81
N ASN A 94 1.62 8.73 -17.62
CA ASN A 94 1.28 9.99 -18.31
C ASN A 94 -0.12 10.56 -18.01
N LYS A 95 -0.71 10.23 -16.85
CA LYS A 95 -1.97 10.83 -16.39
C LYS A 95 -1.80 11.56 -15.06
N PHE A 96 -2.45 12.71 -14.94
CA PHE A 96 -2.49 13.48 -13.70
C PHE A 96 -3.52 12.89 -12.74
N TYR A 97 -3.08 12.61 -11.50
CA TYR A 97 -3.94 12.25 -10.38
C TYR A 97 -3.55 13.08 -9.16
N GLN A 98 -4.56 13.51 -8.43
CA GLN A 98 -4.40 14.03 -7.08
C GLN A 98 -4.43 12.88 -6.09
N VAL A 99 -3.66 13.01 -5.01
CA VAL A 99 -3.63 12.04 -3.90
C VAL A 99 -4.58 12.55 -2.82
N CYS A 100 -5.51 11.72 -2.35
CA CYS A 100 -6.34 12.08 -1.20
C CYS A 100 -5.45 12.32 0.03
N ASN A 101 -5.73 13.40 0.76
CA ASN A 101 -4.93 13.82 1.92
C ASN A 101 -5.01 12.82 3.09
N SER A 102 -6.03 11.96 3.10
CA SER A 102 -6.20 10.86 4.05
C SER A 102 -5.93 9.52 3.39
N SER A 103 -5.20 8.63 4.09
CA SER A 103 -5.16 7.21 3.77
C SER A 103 -6.15 6.42 4.64
N CYS A 104 -6.73 5.36 4.08
CA CYS A 104 -7.65 4.46 4.79
C CYS A 104 -7.02 3.08 4.87
N ASP A 105 -6.69 2.58 6.06
CA ASP A 105 -6.05 1.27 6.26
C ASP A 105 -4.73 1.08 5.45
N GLY A 106 -3.98 2.16 5.24
CA GLY A 106 -2.80 2.15 4.37
C GLY A 106 -3.11 2.08 2.87
N LEU A 107 -4.38 2.15 2.49
CA LEU A 107 -4.81 2.39 1.12
C LEU A 107 -4.78 3.87 0.81
N ILE A 108 -4.37 4.18 -0.42
CA ILE A 108 -4.31 5.54 -0.95
C ILE A 108 -5.29 5.63 -2.12
N CYS A 109 -6.08 6.69 -2.14
CA CYS A 109 -6.96 7.00 -3.27
C CYS A 109 -6.31 8.05 -4.17
N LEU A 110 -6.25 7.75 -5.45
CA LEU A 110 -5.82 8.63 -6.52
C LEU A 110 -7.05 9.01 -7.34
N TYR A 111 -7.28 10.30 -7.54
CA TYR A 111 -8.45 10.77 -8.28
C TYR A 111 -8.11 11.91 -9.22
N TYR A 112 -8.87 12.02 -10.30
CA TYR A 112 -8.81 13.14 -11.22
C TYR A 112 -10.16 13.30 -11.89
N ARG A 113 -10.56 14.54 -12.18
CA ARG A 113 -11.91 14.85 -12.68
C ARG A 113 -12.31 14.05 -13.91
N TYR A 114 -11.35 13.80 -14.81
CA TYR A 114 -11.58 13.18 -16.11
C TYR A 114 -11.05 11.74 -16.21
N ASN A 115 -10.56 11.16 -15.11
CA ASN A 115 -10.04 9.80 -15.12
C ASN A 115 -10.70 8.95 -14.01
N PRO A 116 -10.82 7.63 -14.22
CA PRO A 116 -11.26 6.68 -13.20
C PRO A 116 -10.47 6.84 -11.90
N SER A 117 -11.16 6.89 -10.76
CA SER A 117 -10.48 6.89 -9.46
C SER A 117 -9.83 5.54 -9.19
N ILE A 118 -8.70 5.55 -8.50
CA ILE A 118 -7.91 4.36 -8.24
C ILE A 118 -7.63 4.27 -6.75
N VAL A 119 -7.82 3.08 -6.19
CA VAL A 119 -7.38 2.77 -4.84
C VAL A 119 -6.17 1.84 -4.92
N VAL A 120 -5.06 2.22 -4.28
CA VAL A 120 -3.82 1.46 -4.27
C VAL A 120 -3.37 1.11 -2.86
N ASN A 121 -2.82 -0.09 -2.68
CA ASN A 121 -2.01 -0.44 -1.53
C ASN A 121 -0.54 -0.42 -1.98
N PRO A 122 0.24 0.60 -1.62
CA PRO A 122 1.61 0.75 -2.11
C PRO A 122 2.56 -0.32 -1.54
N THR A 123 2.18 -0.96 -0.43
CA THR A 123 2.98 -1.99 0.22
C THR A 123 2.79 -3.37 -0.41
N THR A 124 1.56 -3.71 -0.80
CA THR A 124 1.24 -5.01 -1.44
C THR A 124 1.19 -4.93 -2.97
N ARG A 125 1.27 -3.73 -3.54
CA ARG A 125 1.07 -3.44 -4.97
C ARG A 125 -0.33 -3.79 -5.50
N TRP A 126 -1.26 -4.11 -4.61
CA TRP A 126 -2.66 -4.31 -4.97
C TRP A 126 -3.28 -2.97 -5.39
N HIS A 127 -4.13 -3.00 -6.40
CA HIS A 127 -4.85 -1.81 -6.87
C HIS A 127 -6.22 -2.18 -7.43
N ARG A 128 -7.13 -1.20 -7.42
CA ARG A 128 -8.46 -1.31 -8.02
C ARG A 128 -8.87 0.01 -8.65
N THR A 129 -9.36 -0.05 -9.88
CA THR A 129 -9.87 1.09 -10.63
C THR A 129 -11.40 1.15 -10.55
N ARG A 130 -11.96 2.35 -10.34
CA ARG A 130 -13.39 2.63 -10.37
C ARG A 130 -13.68 3.63 -11.48
N ALA A 131 -14.53 3.23 -12.43
CA ALA A 131 -14.96 4.09 -13.53
C ALA A 131 -15.67 5.36 -13.02
N VAL A 132 -15.55 6.45 -13.78
CA VAL A 132 -16.33 7.66 -13.55
C VAL A 132 -17.73 7.42 -14.12
N LEU A 133 -18.78 7.64 -13.32
CA LEU A 133 -20.14 7.71 -13.84
C LEU A 133 -20.25 9.01 -14.64
N THR A 134 -20.40 8.91 -15.95
CA THR A 134 -20.83 10.02 -16.79
C THR A 134 -22.35 10.00 -16.82
N ASP A 135 -22.97 10.97 -16.14
CA ASP A 135 -24.38 11.32 -16.35
C ASP A 135 -24.58 11.97 -17.72
#